data_AF-A0A7G8D913-F1
#
_entry.id   AF-A0A7G8D913-F1
#
_cell.length_a   1.000
_cell.length_b   1.000
_cell.length_c   1.000
_cell.angle_alpha   90.00
_cell.angle_beta   90.00
_cell.angle_gamma   90.00
#
_symmetry.space_group_name_H-M   'P 1'
#
loop_
_entity.id
_entity.type
_entity.pdbx_description
1 polymer ?
#
loop_
_entity_poly.entity_id
_entity_poly.type
_entity_poly.pdbx_seq_one_letter_code
_entity_poly.pdbx_strand_id
1 'polypeptide(L)'
;MNATGVVVTGNDAQAERRQRLHELLLALIARQDDFELMDADGPSGFASSGAGEGPAEAARWLDRNRRVLQHYQSLVRTAVTLDALLDAEQVQPSRKI
;
A
#
# COMPACT_ATOMS: atom_id res chain seq x y z
N MET A 1 -34.20 -13.33 -26.59
CA MET A 1 -32.90 -13.65 -26.00
C MET A 1 -31.96 -12.48 -26.24
N ASN A 2 -31.72 -11.64 -25.22
CA ASN A 2 -30.48 -10.87 -25.10
C ASN A 2 -30.41 -10.26 -23.70
N ALA A 3 -29.56 -10.84 -22.87
CA ALA A 3 -29.26 -10.40 -21.50
C ALA A 3 -27.74 -10.27 -21.41
N THR A 4 -27.19 -9.22 -22.03
CA THR A 4 -25.72 -9.04 -22.12
C THR A 4 -25.33 -7.56 -22.19
N GLY A 5 -25.92 -6.72 -21.34
CA GLY A 5 -25.69 -5.26 -21.39
C GLY A 5 -25.24 -4.57 -20.10
N VAL A 6 -25.27 -5.22 -18.93
CA VAL A 6 -25.28 -4.48 -17.65
C VAL A 6 -24.04 -4.71 -16.75
N VAL A 7 -23.16 -5.67 -17.06
CA VAL A 7 -22.07 -6.06 -16.12
C VAL A 7 -20.70 -5.44 -16.46
N VAL A 8 -20.48 -4.96 -17.69
CA VAL A 8 -19.16 -4.47 -18.14
C VAL A 8 -18.72 -3.18 -17.42
N THR A 9 -19.65 -2.28 -17.13
CA THR A 9 -19.34 -0.96 -16.53
C THR A 9 -18.80 -1.04 -15.10
N GLY A 10 -19.17 -2.06 -14.33
CA GLY A 10 -18.71 -2.23 -12.95
C GLY A 10 -17.23 -2.66 -12.87
N ASN A 11 -16.75 -3.41 -13.86
CA ASN A 11 -15.37 -3.87 -13.88
C ASN A 11 -14.40 -2.74 -14.28
N ASP A 12 -14.83 -1.90 -15.23
CA ASP A 12 -14.04 -0.76 -15.70
C ASP A 12 -13.88 0.30 -14.60
N ALA A 13 -14.96 0.65 -13.90
CA ALA A 13 -14.90 1.58 -12.76
C ALA A 13 -13.97 1.08 -11.63
N GLN A 14 -13.97 -0.23 -11.36
CA GLN A 14 -13.03 -0.81 -10.40
C GLN A 14 -11.59 -0.80 -10.90
N ALA A 15 -11.35 -1.01 -12.20
CA ALA A 15 -10.03 -0.93 -12.80
C ALA A 15 -9.47 0.49 -12.74
N GLU A 16 -10.29 1.49 -13.08
CA GLU A 16 -9.94 2.91 -12.97
C GLU A 16 -9.60 3.30 -11.53
N ARG A 17 -10.41 2.88 -10.56
CA ARG A 17 -10.14 3.12 -9.15
C ARG A 17 -8.83 2.49 -8.69
N ARG A 18 -8.55 1.24 -9.09
CA ARG A 18 -7.27 0.59 -8.80
C ARG A 18 -6.09 1.34 -9.41
N GLN A 19 -6.24 1.83 -10.65
CA GLN A 19 -5.20 2.62 -11.31
C GLN A 19 -4.94 3.92 -10.54
N ARG A 20 -5.99 4.68 -10.19
CA ARG A 20 -5.82 5.93 -9.41
C ARG A 20 -5.12 5.69 -8.07
N LEU A 21 -5.53 4.67 -7.33
CA LEU A 21 -4.89 4.29 -6.06
C LEU A 21 -3.41 3.94 -6.26
N HIS A 22 -3.08 3.23 -7.34
CA HIS A 22 -1.69 2.90 -7.67
C HIS A 22 -0.86 4.16 -7.95
N GLU A 23 -1.37 5.07 -8.78
CA GLU A 23 -0.69 6.35 -9.09
C GLU A 23 -0.49 7.21 -7.83
N LEU A 24 -1.52 7.32 -6.98
CA LEU A 24 -1.43 8.03 -5.71
C LEU A 24 -0.38 7.42 -4.79
N LEU A 25 -0.34 6.09 -4.70
CA LEU A 25 0.66 5.39 -3.91
C LEU A 25 2.08 5.63 -4.44
N LEU A 26 2.29 5.53 -5.76
CA LEU A 26 3.59 5.83 -6.37
C LEU A 26 4.03 7.27 -6.09
N ALA A 27 3.12 8.24 -6.20
CA ALA A 27 3.40 9.64 -5.89
C ALA A 27 3.77 9.85 -4.41
N LEU A 28 3.10 9.16 -3.49
CA LEU A 28 3.41 9.22 -2.06
C LEU A 28 4.77 8.58 -1.73
N ILE A 29 5.10 7.46 -2.37
CA ILE A 29 6.40 6.79 -2.23
C ILE A 29 7.53 7.67 -2.79
N ALA A 30 7.34 8.27 -3.96
CA ALA A 30 8.35 9.15 -4.59
C ALA A 30 8.68 10.40 -3.75
N ARG A 31 7.82 10.76 -2.80
CA ARG A 31 8.04 11.87 -1.85
C ARG A 31 8.73 11.44 -0.55
N GLN A 32 8.96 10.14 -0.35
CA GLN A 32 9.71 9.66 0.83
C GLN A 32 11.21 9.76 0.55
N ASP A 33 11.94 10.50 1.39
CA ASP A 33 13.38 10.72 1.19
C ASP A 33 14.20 9.43 1.39
N ASP A 34 13.87 8.63 2.42
CA ASP A 34 14.56 7.39 2.77
C ASP A 34 13.57 6.21 2.87
N PHE A 35 12.97 5.82 1.74
CA PHE A 35 12.04 4.70 1.73
C PHE A 35 12.77 3.35 1.86
N GLU A 36 12.88 2.86 3.10
CA GLU A 36 13.44 1.54 3.38
C GLU A 36 12.53 0.41 2.86
N LEU A 37 13.17 -0.66 2.36
CA LEU A 37 12.50 -1.89 1.98
C LEU A 37 12.60 -2.92 3.11
N MET A 38 11.63 -3.84 3.17
CA MET A 38 11.69 -4.96 4.09
C MET A 38 12.86 -5.87 3.74
N ASP A 39 13.50 -6.39 4.77
CA ASP A 39 14.54 -7.39 4.63
C ASP A 39 13.89 -8.77 4.51
N ALA A 40 13.97 -9.35 3.32
CA ALA A 40 13.36 -10.65 3.00
C ALA A 40 14.20 -11.81 3.53
N ASP A 41 15.51 -11.61 3.64
CA ASP A 41 16.42 -12.60 4.21
C ASP A 41 16.32 -12.47 5.73
N GLY A 42 15.83 -13.52 6.37
CA GLY A 42 15.84 -13.61 7.84
C GLY A 42 17.29 -13.61 8.34
N PRO A 43 17.54 -13.27 9.62
CA PRO A 43 18.88 -13.29 10.17
C PRO A 43 19.52 -14.66 9.93
N SER A 44 20.76 -14.66 9.45
CA SER A 44 21.54 -15.87 9.12
C SER A 44 21.62 -16.88 10.28
N GLY A 45 21.36 -16.42 11.51
CA GLY A 45 21.33 -17.23 12.73
C GLY A 45 20.05 -18.03 13.00
N PHE A 46 18.96 -17.92 12.21
CA PHE A 46 17.74 -18.72 12.49
C PHE A 46 17.96 -20.22 12.24
N ALA A 47 18.92 -20.58 11.36
CA ALA A 47 19.26 -21.96 11.02
C ALA A 47 20.53 -22.49 11.73
N SER A 48 21.33 -21.61 12.34
CA SER A 48 22.58 -22.00 13.02
C SER A 48 22.43 -21.84 14.52
N SER A 49 22.26 -22.98 15.19
CA SER A 49 22.11 -23.17 16.65
C SER A 49 23.37 -22.80 17.46
N GLY A 50 24.09 -21.75 17.09
CA GLY A 50 25.30 -21.27 17.76
C GLY A 50 24.96 -20.20 18.79
N ALA A 51 25.22 -20.49 20.06
CA ALA A 51 25.01 -19.57 21.17
C ALA A 51 25.81 -18.27 21.00
N GLY A 52 25.12 -17.12 20.95
CA GLY A 52 25.76 -15.81 20.99
C GLY A 52 24.81 -14.64 20.75
N GLU A 53 24.21 -14.54 19.55
CA GLU A 53 23.49 -13.32 19.14
C GLU A 53 22.15 -13.57 18.40
N GLY A 54 21.83 -14.81 18.03
CA GLY A 54 20.69 -15.16 17.17
C GLY A 54 19.33 -14.61 17.61
N PRO A 55 18.90 -14.73 18.87
CA PRO A 55 17.61 -14.20 19.32
C PRO A 55 17.55 -12.66 19.32
N ALA A 56 18.65 -11.99 19.65
CA ALA A 56 18.72 -10.53 19.68
C ALA A 56 18.74 -9.96 18.24
N GLU A 57 19.43 -10.62 17.32
CA GLU A 57 19.45 -10.28 15.90
C GLU A 57 18.08 -10.48 15.25
N ALA A 58 17.41 -11.60 15.54
CA ALA A 58 16.04 -11.87 15.10
C ALA A 58 15.03 -10.83 15.60
N ALA A 59 15.15 -10.40 16.87
CA ALA A 59 14.30 -9.35 17.42
C ALA A 59 14.50 -8.01 16.68
N ARG A 60 15.75 -7.64 16.38
CA ARG A 60 16.07 -6.40 15.63
C ARG A 60 15.55 -6.44 14.19
N TRP A 61 15.71 -7.58 13.50
CA TRP A 61 15.17 -7.78 12.15
C TRP A 61 13.64 -7.66 12.14
N LEU A 62 12.95 -8.31 13.09
CA LEU A 62 11.50 -8.24 13.20
C LEU A 62 11.02 -6.80 13.47
N ASP A 63 11.69 -6.10 14.37
CA ASP A 63 11.36 -4.72 14.73
C ASP A 63 11.59 -3.76 13.56
N ARG A 64 12.67 -3.93 12.79
CA ARG A 64 12.89 -3.20 11.52
C ARG A 64 11.76 -3.46 10.53
N ASN A 65 11.47 -4.72 10.20
CA ASN A 65 10.44 -5.07 9.23
C ASN A 65 9.04 -4.60 9.67
N ARG A 66 8.75 -4.62 10.98
CA ARG A 66 7.52 -4.05 11.54
C ARG A 66 7.44 -2.55 11.29
N ARG A 67 8.52 -1.79 11.50
CA ARG A 67 8.54 -0.34 11.21
C ARG A 67 8.32 -0.06 9.73
N VAL A 68 9.03 -0.76 8.84
CA VAL A 68 8.88 -0.60 7.38
C VAL A 68 7.44 -0.89 6.95
N LEU A 69 6.86 -1.99 7.43
CA LEU A 69 5.48 -2.35 7.13
C LEU A 69 4.49 -1.29 7.62
N GLN A 70 4.67 -0.77 8.84
CA GLN A 70 3.81 0.30 9.37
C GLN A 70 3.89 1.57 8.52
N HIS A 71 5.08 1.91 8.05
CA HIS A 71 5.29 3.06 7.15
C HIS A 71 4.56 2.86 5.83
N TYR A 72 4.77 1.73 5.15
CA TYR A 72 4.08 1.42 3.91
C TYR A 72 2.55 1.41 4.08
N GLN A 73 2.03 0.80 5.16
CA GLN A 73 0.61 0.82 5.48
C GLN A 73 0.08 2.25 5.68
N SER A 74 0.88 3.16 6.24
CA SER A 74 0.49 4.56 6.38
C SER A 74 0.29 5.22 5.01
N LEU A 75 1.20 4.98 4.06
CA LEU A 75 1.10 5.50 2.69
C LEU A 75 -0.11 4.95 1.96
N VAL A 76 -0.37 3.65 2.08
CA VAL A 76 -1.57 3.01 1.49
C VAL A 76 -2.85 3.60 2.08
N ARG A 77 -2.92 3.77 3.41
CA ARG A 77 -4.08 4.42 4.06
C ARG A 77 -4.28 5.84 3.53
N THR A 78 -3.20 6.62 3.41
CA THR A 78 -3.27 7.97 2.85
C THR A 78 -3.74 7.97 1.40
N ALA A 79 -3.23 7.08 0.54
CA ALA A 79 -3.70 6.96 -0.85
C ALA A 79 -5.20 6.67 -0.92
N VAL A 80 -5.69 5.74 -0.08
CA VAL A 80 -7.13 5.42 0.02
C VAL A 80 -7.95 6.61 0.50
N THR A 81 -7.46 7.37 1.48
CA THR A 81 -8.13 8.59 1.94
C THR A 81 -8.21 9.64 0.82
N LEU A 82 -7.12 9.87 0.09
CA LEU A 82 -7.11 10.83 -1.02
C LEU A 82 -8.05 10.40 -2.15
N ASP A 83 -8.07 9.13 -2.55
CA ASP A 83 -9.01 8.59 -3.53
C ASP A 83 -10.47 8.80 -3.09
N ALA A 84 -10.80 8.53 -1.82
CA ALA A 84 -12.14 8.76 -1.28
C ALA A 84 -12.54 10.24 -1.27
N LEU A 85 -11.60 11.15 -1.00
CA LEU A 85 -11.85 12.60 -1.07
C LEU A 85 -12.10 13.06 -2.51
N LEU A 86 -11.31 12.56 -3.47
CA LEU A 86 -11.49 12.84 -4.90
C LEU A 86 -12.82 12.30 -5.44
N ASP A 87 -13.25 11.12 -4.99
CA ASP A 87 -14.56 10.58 -5.33
C ASP A 87 -15.69 11.45 -4.76
N ALA A 88 -15.54 11.96 -3.53
CA ALA A 88 -16.52 12.86 -2.93
C ALA A 88 -16.62 14.23 -3.63
N GLU A 89 -15.51 14.75 -4.16
CA GLU A 89 -15.49 15.95 -4.99
C GLU A 89 -16.25 15.75 -6.32
N GLN A 90 -16.13 14.57 -6.93
CA GLN A 90 -16.86 14.25 -8.18
C GLN A 90 -18.36 14.07 -7.96
N VAL A 91 -18.79 13.65 -6.77
CA VAL A 91 -20.20 13.50 -6.40
C VAL A 91 -20.87 14.84 -6.07
N GLN A 92 -20.11 15.85 -5.63
CA GLN A 92 -20.63 17.21 -5.52
C GLN A 92 -20.76 17.79 -6.94
N PRO A 93 -21.99 17.99 -7.48
CA PRO A 93 -22.12 18.57 -8.80
C PRO A 93 -21.43 19.92 -8.77
N SER A 94 -20.56 20.18 -9.75
CA SER A 94 -19.89 21.46 -9.94
C SER A 94 -20.93 22.57 -9.82
N ARG A 95 -21.03 23.16 -8.63
CA ARG A 95 -22.02 24.20 -8.33
C ARG A 95 -21.52 25.42 -9.08
N LYS A 96 -21.95 25.53 -10.34
CA LYS A 96 -21.76 26.74 -11.15
C LYS A 96 -22.37 27.89 -10.33
N ILE A 97 -21.50 28.78 -9.89
CA ILE A 97 -21.82 30.05 -9.25
C ILE A 97 -22.20 31.02 -10.37
#